data_AF-A0A0M4FY60-F1
#
_entry.id   AF-A0A0M4FY60-F1
#
_cell.length_a   1.000
_cell.length_b   1.000
_cell.length_c   1.000
_cell.angle_alpha   90.00
_cell.angle_beta   90.00
_cell.angle_gamma   90.00
#
_symmetry.space_group_name_H-M   'P 1'
#
loop_
_entity.id
_entity.type
_entity.pdbx_description
1 polymer ?
#
loop_
_entity_poly.entity_id
_entity_poly.type
_entity_poly.pdbx_seq_one_letter_code
_entity_poly.pdbx_strand_id
1 'polypeptide(L)'
;MKKNNAFIVSGVSVAKAGALMILLIISTFSASGLLASFETGSRLSSLAVNRSHQEIKGELLYQFMGWENHYFAGAAGSDASPKLTSLFLGLSANINLDDPRSLLGRELPGFYSFDGRIVVAGEGTNYTNMPMESAPPIEIMKAEREAALQNLEDIPDPEKSPGAPAARWKDGVFVYFSHNRESYLPYLKGETNPDRAYHSKINVTKIGDQLKESLEARGIGTFVDKTDINNILVNKGLGFGSSYVESRNVVKEAMATNKELQYFFDIHRDAHRKKKTTKKINGKSYAKLAFVIGAEHPNYKKNLKLAEELHALMEKNYKGLSRGVIEKKGVDTNGKFNQDLSGNAILIEFGGVDNTFEELNRSADALADVFADYFWQAESVSNPKEQPADKQ
;
A
#
# COMPACT_ATOMS: atom_id res chain seq x y z
N MET A 1 -72.36 -9.69 41.58
CA MET A 1 -71.41 -10.32 42.53
C MET A 1 -70.00 -10.20 41.94
N LYS A 2 -69.10 -9.46 42.59
CA LYS A 2 -67.69 -9.31 42.17
C LYS A 2 -66.93 -10.61 42.50
N LYS A 3 -66.34 -11.27 41.49
CA LYS A 3 -65.38 -12.36 41.70
C LYS A 3 -64.04 -11.73 42.12
N ASN A 4 -63.66 -11.93 43.38
CA ASN A 4 -62.30 -11.66 43.82
C ASN A 4 -61.40 -12.81 43.36
N ASN A 5 -60.49 -12.53 42.42
CA ASN A 5 -59.41 -13.46 42.08
C ASN A 5 -58.32 -13.33 43.15
N ALA A 6 -58.34 -14.23 44.15
CA ALA A 6 -57.23 -14.34 45.09
C ALA A 6 -56.03 -14.98 44.39
N PHE A 7 -54.97 -14.20 44.19
CA PHE A 7 -53.73 -14.66 43.56
C PHE A 7 -52.86 -15.32 44.65
N ILE A 8 -52.86 -16.65 44.70
CA ILE A 8 -52.07 -17.42 45.66
C ILE A 8 -50.66 -17.57 45.10
N VAL A 9 -49.72 -16.76 45.60
CA VAL A 9 -48.30 -16.89 45.23
C VAL A 9 -47.64 -17.89 46.17
N SER A 10 -47.08 -18.97 45.63
CA SER A 10 -46.30 -19.92 46.44
C SER A 10 -44.98 -19.28 46.90
N GLY A 11 -44.55 -19.58 48.13
CA GLY A 11 -43.27 -19.06 48.65
C GLY A 11 -42.06 -19.43 47.77
N VAL A 12 -42.15 -20.56 47.05
CA VAL A 12 -41.14 -21.02 46.09
C VAL A 12 -41.07 -20.12 44.85
N SER A 13 -42.21 -19.63 44.34
CA SER A 13 -42.23 -18.68 43.22
C SER A 13 -41.64 -17.32 43.60
N VAL A 14 -41.87 -16.86 44.84
CA VAL A 14 -41.24 -15.62 45.36
C VAL A 14 -39.74 -15.79 45.51
N ALA A 15 -39.29 -16.94 46.05
CA ALA A 15 -37.86 -17.24 46.19
C ALA A 15 -37.16 -17.35 44.82
N LYS A 16 -37.79 -17.97 43.82
CA LYS A 16 -37.26 -18.03 42.45
C LYS A 16 -37.19 -16.65 41.79
N ALA A 17 -38.20 -15.82 41.95
CA ALA A 17 -38.20 -14.45 41.44
C ALA A 17 -37.10 -13.60 42.11
N GLY A 18 -36.92 -13.74 43.42
CA GLY A 18 -35.85 -13.09 44.17
C GLY A 18 -34.45 -13.54 43.72
N ALA A 19 -34.24 -14.84 43.54
CA ALA A 19 -32.98 -15.38 43.02
C ALA A 19 -32.68 -14.88 41.60
N LEU A 20 -33.70 -14.83 40.73
CA LEU A 20 -33.56 -14.33 39.37
C LEU A 20 -33.20 -12.84 39.36
N MET A 21 -33.81 -12.05 40.24
CA MET A 21 -33.52 -10.62 40.40
C MET A 21 -32.08 -10.38 40.89
N ILE A 22 -31.61 -11.18 41.86
CA ILE A 22 -30.22 -11.13 42.35
C ILE A 22 -29.24 -11.47 41.22
N LEU A 23 -29.53 -12.49 40.42
CA LEU A 23 -28.69 -12.92 39.30
C LEU A 23 -28.63 -11.82 38.22
N LEU A 24 -29.74 -11.13 37.98
CA LEU A 24 -29.82 -9.99 37.06
C LEU A 24 -28.98 -8.81 37.56
N ILE A 25 -29.05 -8.50 38.86
CA ILE A 25 -28.23 -7.46 39.50
C ILE A 25 -26.74 -7.81 39.38
N ILE A 26 -26.34 -9.04 39.71
CA ILE A 26 -24.94 -9.49 39.58
C ILE A 26 -24.47 -9.40 38.13
N SER A 27 -25.31 -9.79 37.17
CA SER A 27 -25.00 -9.70 35.74
C SER A 27 -24.79 -8.25 35.30
N THR A 28 -25.65 -7.32 35.75
CA THR A 28 -25.51 -5.89 35.42
C THR A 28 -24.26 -5.26 36.05
N PHE A 29 -23.93 -5.59 37.31
CA PHE A 29 -22.70 -5.12 37.94
C PHE A 29 -21.44 -5.72 37.30
N SER A 30 -21.48 -6.98 36.88
CA SER A 30 -20.38 -7.64 36.17
C SER A 30 -20.16 -7.00 34.79
N ALA A 31 -21.24 -6.71 34.06
CA ALA A 31 -21.17 -6.02 32.77
C ALA A 31 -20.63 -4.58 32.93
N SER A 32 -21.10 -3.84 33.92
CA SER A 32 -20.61 -2.49 34.23
C SER A 32 -19.15 -2.50 34.70
N GLY A 33 -18.74 -3.50 35.49
CA GLY A 33 -17.36 -3.67 35.93
C GLY A 33 -16.41 -4.02 34.77
N LEU A 34 -16.85 -4.88 33.84
CA LEU A 34 -16.15 -5.14 32.58
C LEU A 34 -16.00 -3.85 31.78
N LEU A 35 -17.08 -3.10 31.56
CA LEU A 35 -17.07 -1.83 30.82
C LEU A 35 -16.17 -0.77 31.48
N ALA A 36 -16.17 -0.69 32.81
CA ALA A 36 -15.31 0.24 33.55
C ALA A 36 -13.82 -0.18 33.56
N SER A 37 -13.54 -1.49 33.51
CA SER A 37 -12.16 -2.00 33.42
C SER A 37 -11.48 -1.68 32.08
N PHE A 38 -12.26 -1.30 31.07
CA PHE A 38 -11.75 -0.91 29.76
C PHE A 38 -11.26 0.55 29.68
N GLU A 39 -11.36 1.35 30.76
CA GLU A 39 -10.80 2.72 30.75
C GLU A 39 -9.84 3.00 31.90
N THR A 40 -8.54 2.82 31.64
CA THR A 40 -7.47 3.66 32.22
C THR A 40 -6.18 3.65 31.39
N GLY A 41 -6.27 3.62 30.05
CA GLY A 41 -5.07 3.79 29.21
C GLY A 41 -5.27 3.77 27.69
N SER A 42 -6.33 3.14 27.19
CA SER A 42 -6.61 3.06 25.76
C SER A 42 -7.83 3.89 25.43
N ARG A 43 -7.63 5.10 24.91
CA ARG A 43 -8.70 5.82 24.19
C ARG A 43 -9.30 4.84 23.19
N LEU A 44 -10.55 4.44 23.39
CA LEU A 44 -11.37 3.74 22.39
C LEU A 44 -11.56 4.71 21.21
N SER A 45 -10.50 4.83 20.42
CA SER A 45 -10.53 5.55 19.17
C SER A 45 -11.59 4.88 18.29
N SER A 46 -12.34 5.73 17.60
CA SER A 46 -13.38 5.46 16.61
C SER A 46 -12.97 4.53 15.45
N LEU A 47 -11.82 3.87 15.50
CA LEU A 47 -11.27 2.98 14.48
C LEU A 47 -11.96 1.60 14.42
N ALA A 48 -12.49 1.08 15.54
CA ALA A 48 -13.21 -0.19 15.55
C ALA A 48 -14.64 -0.06 14.98
N VAL A 49 -15.30 1.07 15.23
CA VAL A 49 -16.67 1.32 14.74
C VAL A 49 -16.67 1.63 13.24
N ASN A 50 -15.64 2.32 12.73
CA ASN A 50 -15.62 2.81 11.35
C ASN A 50 -15.32 1.73 10.27
N ARG A 51 -14.76 0.57 10.64
CA ARG A 51 -14.60 -0.57 9.70
C ARG A 51 -15.88 -1.42 9.60
N SER A 52 -16.75 -1.41 10.61
CA SER A 52 -17.95 -2.26 10.65
C SER A 52 -19.12 -1.72 9.80
N HIS A 53 -19.12 -0.44 9.45
CA HIS A 53 -20.22 0.18 8.68
C HIS A 53 -20.30 -0.28 7.22
N GLN A 54 -19.27 -0.92 6.66
CA GLN A 54 -19.29 -1.40 5.27
C GLN A 54 -19.78 -2.86 5.11
N GLU A 55 -19.94 -3.62 6.20
CA GLU A 55 -20.30 -5.05 6.12
C GLU A 55 -21.56 -5.44 6.92
N ILE A 56 -22.22 -4.52 7.63
CA ILE A 56 -23.58 -4.78 8.11
C ILE A 56 -24.52 -4.72 6.90
N LYS A 57 -24.64 -5.86 6.22
CA LYS A 57 -25.60 -6.05 5.12
C LYS A 57 -26.99 -5.65 5.64
N GLY A 58 -27.72 -4.83 4.88
CA GLY A 58 -29.07 -4.37 5.25
C GLY A 58 -30.03 -5.52 5.57
N GLU A 59 -29.77 -6.70 5.01
CA GLU A 59 -30.43 -7.98 5.32
C GLU A 59 -30.43 -8.32 6.83
N LEU A 60 -29.34 -8.02 7.55
CA LEU A 60 -29.24 -8.28 8.99
C LEU A 60 -30.19 -7.37 9.80
N LEU A 61 -30.37 -6.13 9.35
CA LEU A 61 -31.31 -5.18 9.96
C LEU A 61 -32.77 -5.63 9.72
N TYR A 62 -33.09 -6.07 8.50
CA TYR A 62 -34.40 -6.64 8.18
C TYR A 62 -34.69 -7.92 8.98
N GLN A 63 -33.66 -8.74 9.25
CA GLN A 63 -33.80 -9.94 10.08
C GLN A 63 -34.07 -9.61 11.56
N PHE A 64 -33.35 -8.64 12.15
CA PHE A 64 -33.63 -8.20 13.52
C PHE A 64 -35.03 -7.60 13.67
N MET A 65 -35.46 -6.79 12.70
CA MET A 65 -36.83 -6.28 12.66
C MET A 65 -37.85 -7.41 12.43
N GLY A 66 -37.47 -8.44 11.67
CA GLY A 66 -38.29 -9.63 11.39
C GLY A 66 -38.56 -10.53 12.60
N TRP A 67 -37.68 -10.51 13.61
CA TRP A 67 -37.86 -11.28 14.85
C TRP A 67 -38.97 -10.75 15.75
N GLU A 68 -39.11 -9.43 15.81
CA GLU A 68 -40.20 -8.78 16.57
C GLU A 68 -41.43 -8.51 15.69
N ASN A 69 -41.21 -8.22 14.41
CA ASN A 69 -42.27 -7.89 13.48
C ASN A 69 -42.19 -8.76 12.21
N HIS A 70 -43.07 -9.77 12.18
CA HIS A 70 -43.14 -10.76 11.11
C HIS A 70 -43.41 -10.17 9.71
N TYR A 71 -43.87 -8.91 9.62
CA TYR A 71 -44.01 -8.18 8.36
C TYR A 71 -42.67 -8.05 7.61
N PHE A 72 -41.55 -7.94 8.35
CA PHE A 72 -40.21 -7.83 7.77
C PHE A 72 -39.52 -9.18 7.54
N ALA A 73 -40.10 -10.28 8.02
CA ALA A 73 -39.53 -11.62 7.88
C ALA A 73 -39.47 -12.10 6.42
N GLY A 74 -40.38 -11.62 5.56
CA GLY A 74 -40.42 -11.96 4.14
C GLY A 74 -39.42 -11.19 3.25
N ALA A 75 -38.77 -10.16 3.77
CA ALA A 75 -37.81 -9.33 3.02
C ALA A 75 -36.35 -9.82 3.15
N ALA A 76 -36.06 -10.72 4.08
CA ALA A 76 -34.76 -11.38 4.21
C ALA A 76 -34.70 -12.53 3.19
N GLY A 77 -33.89 -12.37 2.15
CA GLY A 77 -33.69 -13.40 1.12
C GLY A 77 -33.30 -14.75 1.72
N SER A 78 -33.74 -15.85 1.10
CA SER A 78 -33.59 -17.22 1.60
C SER A 78 -32.18 -17.82 1.47
N ASP A 79 -31.19 -17.04 1.03
CA ASP A 79 -29.83 -17.54 0.78
C ASP A 79 -28.86 -17.07 1.87
N ALA A 80 -28.33 -18.06 2.61
CA ALA A 80 -27.20 -17.99 3.54
C ALA A 80 -27.17 -16.76 4.49
N SER A 81 -27.94 -16.84 5.56
CA SER A 81 -27.87 -15.90 6.68
C SER A 81 -26.54 -16.05 7.44
N PRO A 82 -25.83 -14.95 7.77
CA PRO A 82 -24.68 -15.02 8.66
C PRO A 82 -25.16 -15.43 10.06
N LYS A 83 -24.56 -16.47 10.65
CA LYS A 83 -24.95 -16.95 11.99
C LYS A 83 -24.65 -15.84 13.01
N LEU A 84 -25.56 -15.46 13.90
CA LEU A 84 -25.27 -14.44 14.93
C LEU A 84 -23.99 -14.74 15.72
N THR A 85 -23.63 -16.02 15.86
CA THR A 85 -22.39 -16.47 16.47
C THR A 85 -21.15 -15.95 15.73
N SER A 86 -21.18 -15.86 14.39
CA SER A 86 -20.09 -15.35 13.57
C SER A 86 -19.92 -13.84 13.74
N LEU A 87 -21.04 -13.10 13.87
CA LEU A 87 -21.03 -11.67 14.18
C LEU A 87 -20.52 -11.40 15.60
N PHE A 88 -21.03 -12.13 16.59
CA PHE A 88 -20.61 -11.98 17.99
C PHE A 88 -19.13 -12.34 18.16
N LEU A 89 -18.67 -13.44 17.56
CA LEU A 89 -17.26 -13.83 17.56
C LEU A 89 -16.40 -12.79 16.84
N GLY A 90 -16.87 -12.29 15.70
CA GLY A 90 -16.16 -11.25 14.94
C GLY A 90 -16.01 -9.94 15.73
N LEU A 91 -17.05 -9.51 16.45
CA LEU A 91 -17.03 -8.33 17.31
C LEU A 91 -16.21 -8.54 18.58
N SER A 92 -16.36 -9.69 19.25
CA SER A 92 -15.68 -9.95 20.54
C SER A 92 -14.19 -10.18 20.38
N ALA A 93 -13.79 -10.86 19.30
CA ALA A 93 -12.41 -11.20 19.04
C ALA A 93 -11.74 -10.23 18.03
N ASN A 94 -12.51 -9.32 17.44
CA ASN A 94 -12.06 -8.45 16.34
C ASN A 94 -11.43 -9.28 15.21
N ILE A 95 -12.12 -10.35 14.81
CA ILE A 95 -11.71 -11.36 13.82
C ILE A 95 -12.64 -11.24 12.61
N ASN A 96 -12.06 -11.18 11.41
CA ASN A 96 -12.79 -11.23 10.14
C ASN A 96 -12.82 -12.67 9.62
N LEU A 97 -13.99 -13.31 9.59
CA LEU A 97 -14.12 -14.72 9.18
C LEU A 97 -13.92 -14.94 7.68
N ASP A 98 -13.97 -13.89 6.86
CA ASP A 98 -13.62 -13.92 5.44
C ASP A 98 -12.11 -13.75 5.21
N ASP A 99 -11.35 -13.43 6.27
CA ASP A 99 -9.88 -13.36 6.25
C ASP A 99 -9.28 -14.28 7.33
N PRO A 100 -8.86 -15.52 7.00
CA PRO A 100 -8.28 -16.45 7.96
C PRO A 100 -6.98 -15.93 8.62
N ARG A 101 -6.37 -14.86 8.07
CA ARG A 101 -5.25 -14.16 8.70
C ARG A 101 -5.66 -13.38 9.94
N SER A 102 -6.92 -12.95 10.03
CA SER A 102 -7.42 -12.30 11.24
C SER A 102 -7.56 -13.26 12.42
N LEU A 103 -7.71 -14.57 12.14
CA LEU A 103 -7.72 -15.65 13.13
C LEU A 103 -6.31 -15.99 13.62
N LEU A 104 -5.38 -16.20 12.69
CA LEU A 104 -4.03 -16.73 13.00
C LEU A 104 -2.95 -15.66 13.11
N GLY A 105 -3.19 -14.48 12.55
CA GLY A 105 -2.15 -13.46 12.45
C GLY A 105 -1.73 -12.90 13.79
N ARG A 106 -2.66 -12.79 14.75
CA ARG A 106 -2.34 -12.31 16.11
C ARG A 106 -1.57 -13.31 16.94
N GLU A 107 -1.71 -14.59 16.62
CA GLU A 107 -1.11 -15.71 17.37
C GLU A 107 0.27 -16.08 16.83
N LEU A 108 0.62 -15.66 15.60
CA LEU A 108 1.90 -15.93 14.97
C LEU A 108 2.77 -14.66 14.98
N PRO A 109 3.84 -14.59 15.81
CA PRO A 109 4.76 -13.47 15.83
C PRO A 109 5.28 -13.14 14.42
N GLY A 110 5.12 -11.89 13.99
CA GLY A 110 5.58 -11.39 12.68
C GLY A 110 4.61 -11.65 11.51
N PHE A 111 3.48 -12.33 11.71
CA PHE A 111 2.50 -12.54 10.63
C PHE A 111 1.67 -11.27 10.33
N TYR A 112 1.45 -10.42 11.34
CA TYR A 112 0.78 -9.11 11.17
C TYR A 112 1.54 -8.14 10.25
N SER A 113 2.86 -8.29 10.13
CA SER A 113 3.68 -7.48 9.23
C SER A 113 3.34 -7.69 7.74
N PHE A 114 2.46 -8.66 7.42
CA PHE A 114 1.97 -8.97 6.07
C PHE A 114 0.50 -8.54 5.85
N ASP A 115 0.09 -7.40 6.41
CA ASP A 115 -1.22 -6.76 6.14
C ASP A 115 -1.40 -6.30 4.66
N GLY A 116 -0.34 -6.40 3.86
CA GLY A 116 -0.40 -6.24 2.42
C GLY A 116 -1.36 -7.24 1.75
N ARG A 117 -2.02 -6.79 0.67
CA ARG A 117 -2.87 -7.62 -0.18
C ARG A 117 -2.34 -7.59 -1.60
N ILE A 118 -2.13 -8.76 -2.19
CA ILE A 118 -1.81 -8.87 -3.60
C ILE A 118 -3.11 -8.66 -4.38
N VAL A 119 -3.21 -7.56 -5.12
CA VAL A 119 -4.39 -7.26 -5.95
C VAL A 119 -4.26 -7.98 -7.28
N VAL A 120 -3.09 -7.86 -7.91
CA VAL A 120 -2.74 -8.59 -9.13
C VAL A 120 -1.38 -9.23 -8.90
N ALA A 121 -1.29 -10.55 -9.11
CA ALA A 121 -0.05 -11.30 -8.90
C ALA A 121 0.75 -11.40 -10.20
N GLY A 122 1.99 -10.91 -10.18
CA GLY A 122 2.96 -11.20 -11.24
C GLY A 122 3.53 -12.62 -11.14
N GLU A 123 4.31 -13.02 -12.14
CA GLU A 123 4.88 -14.37 -12.21
C GLU A 123 5.77 -14.68 -10.99
N GLY A 124 5.32 -15.65 -10.19
CA GLY A 124 6.01 -16.13 -8.99
C GLY A 124 5.77 -15.29 -7.73
N THR A 125 4.91 -14.27 -7.77
CA THR A 125 4.57 -13.46 -6.60
C THR A 125 3.56 -14.18 -5.70
N ASN A 126 3.81 -14.16 -4.41
CA ASN A 126 2.93 -14.65 -3.35
C ASN A 126 3.26 -13.93 -2.03
N TYR A 127 2.52 -14.23 -0.97
CA TYR A 127 2.67 -13.53 0.32
C TYR A 127 4.07 -13.67 0.96
N THR A 128 4.86 -14.69 0.60
CA THR A 128 6.24 -14.90 1.14
C THR A 128 7.30 -14.04 0.45
N ASN A 129 6.92 -13.32 -0.60
CA ASN A 129 7.82 -12.47 -1.37
C ASN A 129 7.17 -11.15 -1.79
N MET A 130 6.24 -10.61 -0.99
CA MET A 130 5.77 -9.23 -1.17
C MET A 130 6.90 -8.22 -0.92
N PRO A 131 6.87 -7.04 -1.56
CA PRO A 131 7.88 -6.02 -1.36
C PRO A 131 8.05 -5.60 0.10
N MET A 132 9.30 -5.58 0.54
CA MET A 132 9.68 -5.31 1.91
C MET A 132 10.54 -4.06 1.97
N GLU A 133 10.09 -3.09 2.77
CA GLU A 133 10.86 -1.89 3.09
C GLU A 133 11.89 -2.27 4.17
N SER A 134 13.14 -1.85 3.99
CA SER A 134 14.17 -1.93 5.03
C SER A 134 14.34 -0.55 5.65
N ALA A 135 14.52 -0.45 6.97
CA ALA A 135 14.90 0.80 7.63
C ALA A 135 16.37 0.70 8.06
N PRO A 136 17.21 1.71 7.77
CA PRO A 136 18.61 1.66 8.17
C PRO A 136 18.78 1.80 9.69
N PRO A 137 19.79 1.13 10.28
CA PRO A 137 20.26 1.47 11.62
C PRO A 137 20.61 2.95 11.73
N ILE A 138 20.48 3.54 12.93
CA ILE A 138 20.68 4.98 13.15
C ILE A 138 22.08 5.43 12.72
N GLU A 139 23.13 4.63 12.92
CA GLU A 139 24.49 5.02 12.53
C GLU A 139 24.66 5.11 10.99
N ILE A 140 23.97 4.24 10.27
CA ILE A 140 23.93 4.26 8.79
C ILE A 140 23.10 5.44 8.31
N MET A 141 21.95 5.68 8.96
CA MET A 141 21.10 6.83 8.66
C MET A 141 21.87 8.15 8.81
N LYS A 142 22.65 8.31 9.88
CA LYS A 142 23.49 9.51 10.11
C LYS A 142 24.71 9.61 9.19
N ALA A 143 24.93 8.65 8.29
CA ALA A 143 26.14 8.53 7.46
C ALA A 143 27.45 8.56 8.26
N GLU A 144 27.41 8.16 9.54
CA GLU A 144 28.61 8.06 10.39
C GLU A 144 29.51 6.89 9.95
N ARG A 145 28.93 5.90 9.25
CA ARG A 145 29.62 4.72 8.71
C ARG A 145 29.05 4.30 7.36
N GLU A 146 29.37 5.04 6.31
CA GLU A 146 29.10 4.56 4.94
C GLU A 146 30.10 3.46 4.56
N ALA A 147 29.62 2.39 3.91
CA ALA A 147 30.49 1.36 3.36
C ALA A 147 31.36 1.95 2.23
N ALA A 148 32.60 1.50 2.13
CA ALA A 148 33.44 1.86 0.99
C ALA A 148 32.81 1.32 -0.31
N LEU A 149 32.98 2.05 -1.40
CA LEU A 149 32.41 1.66 -2.69
C LEU A 149 33.28 0.62 -3.41
N GLN A 150 32.65 -0.21 -4.25
CA GLN A 150 33.31 -1.15 -5.16
C GLN A 150 32.51 -1.27 -6.47
N ASN A 151 33.11 -1.86 -7.51
CA ASN A 151 32.46 -2.15 -8.80
C ASN A 151 31.84 -0.91 -9.44
N LEU A 152 32.47 0.26 -9.27
CA LEU A 152 31.93 1.52 -9.82
C LEU A 152 32.11 1.59 -11.33
N GLU A 153 33.10 0.87 -11.85
CA GLU A 153 33.38 0.69 -13.27
C GLU A 153 32.27 -0.08 -13.99
N ASP A 154 31.49 -0.88 -13.26
CA ASP A 154 30.36 -1.67 -13.78
C ASP A 154 29.04 -0.87 -13.82
N ILE A 155 29.04 0.39 -13.38
CA ILE A 155 27.86 1.26 -13.46
C ILE A 155 27.83 1.84 -14.88
N PRO A 156 26.83 1.47 -15.70
CA PRO A 156 26.74 2.03 -17.05
C PRO A 156 26.55 3.54 -16.96
N ASP A 157 27.28 4.26 -17.81
CA ASP A 157 26.95 5.65 -18.05
C ASP A 157 25.55 5.75 -18.67
N PRO A 158 24.76 6.76 -18.30
CA PRO A 158 23.46 6.98 -18.92
C PRO A 158 23.62 7.12 -20.44
N GLU A 159 22.98 6.24 -21.21
CA GLU A 159 23.04 6.27 -22.67
C GLU A 159 22.15 7.40 -23.19
N LYS A 160 22.76 8.56 -23.45
CA LYS A 160 22.08 9.65 -24.17
C LYS A 160 21.74 9.20 -25.58
N SER A 161 20.44 9.02 -25.85
CA SER A 161 19.95 8.69 -27.19
C SER A 161 20.19 9.85 -28.16
N PRO A 162 21.11 9.74 -29.14
CA PRO A 162 21.38 10.81 -30.09
C PRO A 162 20.20 10.92 -31.05
N GLY A 163 19.47 12.04 -31.01
CA GLY A 163 18.31 12.28 -31.87
C GLY A 163 16.94 12.10 -31.20
N ALA A 164 16.88 12.05 -29.87
CA ALA A 164 15.61 12.14 -29.15
C ALA A 164 14.85 13.41 -29.62
N PRO A 165 13.61 13.27 -30.12
CA PRO A 165 12.80 14.43 -30.47
C PRO A 165 12.63 15.33 -29.24
N ALA A 166 12.59 16.64 -29.43
CA ALA A 166 12.28 17.55 -28.33
C ALA A 166 11.02 17.06 -27.61
N ALA A 167 11.07 16.96 -26.28
CA ALA A 167 9.98 16.44 -25.49
C ALA A 167 8.68 17.17 -25.87
N ARG A 168 7.74 16.42 -26.46
CA ARG A 168 6.48 17.00 -26.93
C ARG A 168 5.62 17.44 -25.75
N TRP A 169 5.79 16.76 -24.62
CA TRP A 169 5.28 17.14 -23.32
C TRP A 169 6.46 17.59 -22.46
N LYS A 170 6.51 18.85 -22.00
CA LYS A 170 7.72 19.44 -21.41
C LYS A 170 8.04 18.89 -20.01
N ASP A 171 7.04 18.72 -19.16
CA ASP A 171 7.20 18.15 -17.81
C ASP A 171 5.96 17.34 -17.41
N GLY A 172 5.88 16.07 -17.84
CA GLY A 172 4.70 15.23 -17.63
C GLY A 172 4.84 14.30 -16.43
N VAL A 173 6.07 13.94 -16.11
CA VAL A 173 6.40 12.98 -15.06
C VAL A 173 7.33 13.63 -14.04
N PHE A 174 6.98 13.49 -12.77
CA PHE A 174 7.80 13.86 -11.63
C PHE A 174 8.29 12.59 -10.93
N VAL A 175 9.61 12.39 -10.90
CA VAL A 175 10.25 11.28 -10.20
C VAL A 175 10.86 11.81 -8.92
N TYR A 176 10.58 11.16 -7.79
CA TYR A 176 11.12 11.50 -6.49
C TYR A 176 11.43 10.24 -5.67
N PHE A 177 12.06 10.43 -4.52
CA PHE A 177 12.53 9.34 -3.68
C PHE A 177 12.26 9.66 -2.21
N SER A 178 11.26 9.00 -1.62
CA SER A 178 11.06 9.09 -0.17
C SER A 178 12.27 8.53 0.57
N HIS A 179 12.89 7.47 0.06
CA HIS A 179 14.06 6.81 0.63
C HIS A 179 15.31 6.97 -0.25
N ASN A 180 15.69 8.22 -0.53
CA ASN A 180 16.72 8.60 -1.52
C ASN A 180 18.09 7.91 -1.37
N ARG A 181 18.45 7.41 -0.18
CA ARG A 181 19.75 6.77 0.07
C ARG A 181 19.75 5.24 -0.06
N GLU A 182 18.63 4.60 -0.38
CA GLU A 182 18.60 3.15 -0.61
C GLU A 182 19.60 2.75 -1.70
N SER A 183 20.49 1.81 -1.38
CA SER A 183 21.63 1.41 -2.21
C SER A 183 21.67 -0.10 -2.43
N TYR A 184 22.61 -0.57 -3.23
CA TYR A 184 22.70 -1.95 -3.70
C TYR A 184 24.02 -2.58 -3.24
N LEU A 185 23.93 -3.75 -2.61
CA LEU A 185 25.05 -4.49 -2.02
C LEU A 185 26.22 -4.79 -2.98
N PRO A 186 26.01 -5.05 -4.29
CA PRO A 186 27.12 -5.23 -5.21
C PRO A 186 28.11 -4.06 -5.23
N TYR A 187 27.70 -2.85 -4.84
CA TYR A 187 28.52 -1.64 -4.84
C TYR A 187 29.02 -1.22 -3.45
N LEU A 188 28.68 -1.98 -2.40
CA LEU A 188 29.05 -1.70 -1.01
C LEU A 188 30.05 -2.73 -0.52
N LYS A 189 31.33 -2.35 -0.46
CA LYS A 189 32.45 -3.25 -0.15
C LYS A 189 32.29 -3.87 1.24
N GLY A 190 32.19 -5.19 1.26
CA GLY A 190 32.11 -5.99 2.49
C GLY A 190 30.76 -5.96 3.20
N GLU A 191 29.76 -5.27 2.64
CA GLU A 191 28.40 -5.25 3.21
C GLU A 191 27.56 -6.38 2.60
N THR A 192 26.77 -7.05 3.44
CA THR A 192 25.88 -8.14 3.03
C THR A 192 24.48 -8.02 3.62
N ASN A 193 24.29 -7.14 4.62
CA ASN A 193 23.02 -6.91 5.27
C ASN A 193 22.14 -5.93 4.46
N PRO A 194 20.92 -6.34 4.04
CA PRO A 194 19.97 -5.46 3.35
C PRO A 194 19.69 -4.14 4.08
N ASP A 195 19.57 -4.18 5.40
CA ASP A 195 19.25 -3.01 6.22
C ASP A 195 20.40 -2.00 6.26
N ARG A 196 21.60 -2.41 5.85
CA ARG A 196 22.79 -1.55 5.77
C ARG A 196 23.10 -1.13 4.34
N ALA A 197 22.26 -1.51 3.38
CA ALA A 197 22.42 -1.16 1.98
C ALA A 197 21.95 0.28 1.69
N TYR A 198 22.68 1.26 2.21
CA TYR A 198 22.43 2.69 2.05
C TYR A 198 23.72 3.45 1.77
N HIS A 199 23.66 4.46 0.90
CA HIS A 199 24.83 5.28 0.57
C HIS A 199 24.42 6.64 -0.02
N SER A 200 25.12 7.71 0.35
CA SER A 200 24.87 9.09 -0.09
C SER A 200 25.06 9.32 -1.61
N LYS A 201 26.06 8.66 -2.21
CA LYS A 201 26.44 8.82 -3.63
C LYS A 201 25.90 7.76 -4.60
N ILE A 202 25.92 6.48 -4.21
CA ILE A 202 25.52 5.36 -5.08
C ILE A 202 24.22 4.78 -4.54
N ASN A 203 23.08 5.18 -5.09
CA ASN A 203 21.77 4.83 -4.56
C ASN A 203 20.70 4.84 -5.66
N VAL A 204 19.45 4.57 -5.25
CA VAL A 204 18.25 4.50 -6.07
C VAL A 204 18.03 5.74 -6.95
N THR A 205 18.56 6.92 -6.57
CA THR A 205 18.40 8.15 -7.39
C THR A 205 19.02 8.04 -8.79
N LYS A 206 20.01 7.18 -8.97
CA LYS A 206 20.61 6.89 -10.30
C LYS A 206 19.64 6.23 -11.26
N ILE A 207 18.67 5.48 -10.74
CA ILE A 207 17.60 4.87 -11.55
C ILE A 207 16.68 5.97 -12.10
N GLY A 208 16.44 7.03 -11.32
CA GLY A 208 15.69 8.20 -11.80
C GLY A 208 16.34 8.88 -13.00
N ASP A 209 17.67 8.98 -13.02
CA ASP A 209 18.39 9.53 -14.17
C ASP A 209 18.17 8.70 -15.42
N GLN A 210 18.35 7.38 -15.32
CA GLN A 210 18.12 6.46 -16.43
C GLN A 210 16.66 6.54 -16.89
N LEU A 211 15.70 6.49 -15.96
CA LEU A 211 14.28 6.53 -16.28
C LEU A 211 13.91 7.85 -16.98
N LYS A 212 14.48 8.97 -16.53
CA LYS A 212 14.32 10.27 -17.19
C LYS A 212 14.81 10.23 -18.62
N GLU A 213 16.05 9.80 -18.85
CA GLU A 213 16.61 9.75 -20.21
C GLU A 213 15.77 8.86 -21.13
N SER A 214 15.32 7.72 -20.61
CA SER A 214 14.50 6.79 -21.36
C SER A 214 13.09 7.35 -21.66
N LEU A 215 12.46 8.06 -20.72
CA LEU A 215 11.17 8.73 -20.97
C LEU A 215 11.29 9.90 -21.94
N GLU A 216 12.36 10.71 -21.82
CA GLU A 216 12.61 11.84 -22.71
C GLU A 216 12.92 11.36 -24.13
N ALA A 217 13.63 10.24 -24.30
CA ALA A 217 13.83 9.60 -25.60
C ALA A 217 12.50 9.17 -26.26
N ARG A 218 11.44 8.98 -25.47
CA ARG A 218 10.07 8.65 -25.92
C ARG A 218 9.16 9.88 -25.97
N GLY A 219 9.73 11.08 -25.87
CA GLY A 219 9.04 12.36 -26.01
C GLY A 219 8.28 12.84 -24.76
N ILE A 220 8.52 12.21 -23.61
CA ILE A 220 7.86 12.50 -22.34
C ILE A 220 8.84 13.20 -21.40
N GLY A 221 8.67 14.51 -21.25
CA GLY A 221 9.49 15.33 -20.38
C GLY A 221 9.37 14.88 -18.92
N THR A 222 10.52 14.74 -18.27
CA THR A 222 10.62 14.15 -16.94
C THR A 222 11.53 14.98 -16.04
N PHE A 223 10.99 15.36 -14.88
CA PHE A 223 11.75 16.02 -13.82
C PHE A 223 12.08 15.02 -12.71
N VAL A 224 13.35 14.99 -12.30
CA VAL A 224 13.83 14.10 -11.23
C VAL A 224 14.27 14.97 -10.06
N ASP A 225 13.57 14.84 -8.93
CA ASP A 225 13.93 15.50 -7.68
C ASP A 225 14.78 14.56 -6.81
N LYS A 226 16.00 15.01 -6.47
CA LYS A 226 16.96 14.25 -5.66
C LYS A 226 17.19 14.85 -4.28
N THR A 227 16.21 15.60 -3.76
CA THR A 227 16.28 16.16 -2.41
C THR A 227 16.69 15.09 -1.41
N ASP A 228 17.71 15.38 -0.60
CA ASP A 228 18.25 14.41 0.35
C ASP A 228 17.37 14.31 1.59
N ILE A 229 16.27 13.55 1.47
CA ILE A 229 15.29 13.32 2.53
C ILE A 229 15.97 12.77 3.78
N ASN A 230 16.89 11.81 3.61
CA ASN A 230 17.62 11.24 4.74
C ASN A 230 18.42 12.31 5.51
N ASN A 231 19.13 13.20 4.82
CA ASN A 231 19.82 14.31 5.47
C ASN A 231 18.86 15.28 6.19
N ILE A 232 17.69 15.55 5.60
CA ILE A 232 16.64 16.37 6.25
C ILE A 232 16.19 15.71 7.56
N LEU A 233 15.97 14.39 7.56
CA LEU A 233 15.57 13.66 8.77
C LEU A 233 16.65 13.74 9.85
N VAL A 234 17.91 13.50 9.50
CA VAL A 234 19.04 13.59 10.44
C VAL A 234 19.14 14.99 11.05
N ASN A 235 19.07 16.03 10.22
CA ASN A 235 19.16 17.43 10.68
C ASN A 235 17.97 17.83 11.59
N LYS A 236 16.80 17.23 11.38
CA LYS A 236 15.59 17.48 12.19
C LYS A 236 15.45 16.51 13.38
N GLY A 237 16.36 15.53 13.54
CA GLY A 237 16.24 14.50 14.57
C GLY A 237 15.02 13.58 14.40
N LEU A 238 14.56 13.39 13.15
CA LEU A 238 13.40 12.56 12.81
C LEU A 238 13.82 11.12 12.47
N GLY A 239 12.94 10.16 12.74
CA GLY A 239 13.14 8.76 12.37
C GLY A 239 12.81 8.46 10.89
N PHE A 240 13.21 7.29 10.41
CA PHE A 240 13.04 6.85 9.02
C PHE A 240 11.57 6.85 8.56
N GLY A 241 10.61 6.54 9.44
CA GLY A 241 9.18 6.60 9.09
C GLY A 241 8.69 7.99 8.66
N SER A 242 9.39 9.06 9.06
CA SER A 242 9.10 10.43 8.66
C SER A 242 9.54 10.77 7.23
N SER A 243 10.26 9.88 6.53
CA SER A 243 10.67 10.08 5.12
C SER A 243 9.51 10.50 4.23
N TYR A 244 8.36 9.82 4.36
CA TYR A 244 7.16 10.13 3.57
C TYR A 244 6.57 11.50 3.89
N VAL A 245 6.70 11.99 5.13
CA VAL A 245 6.22 13.32 5.52
C VAL A 245 7.09 14.40 4.89
N GLU A 246 8.40 14.20 4.86
CA GLU A 246 9.33 15.16 4.27
C GLU A 246 9.28 15.13 2.74
N SER A 247 9.21 13.95 2.11
CA SER A 247 9.05 13.82 0.66
C SER A 247 7.72 14.36 0.16
N ARG A 248 6.67 14.34 0.99
CA ARG A 248 5.39 14.99 0.69
C ARG A 248 5.54 16.48 0.39
N ASN A 249 6.44 17.16 1.10
CA ASN A 249 6.66 18.59 0.91
C ASN A 249 7.30 18.86 -0.45
N VAL A 250 8.26 18.02 -0.85
CA VAL A 250 8.89 18.06 -2.18
C VAL A 250 7.85 17.90 -3.29
N VAL A 251 6.98 16.89 -3.19
CA VAL A 251 5.91 16.68 -4.18
C VAL A 251 4.95 17.86 -4.24
N LYS A 252 4.52 18.40 -3.09
CA LYS A 252 3.62 19.56 -3.03
C LYS A 252 4.25 20.81 -3.65
N GLU A 253 5.53 21.04 -3.40
CA GLU A 253 6.27 22.17 -3.98
C GLU A 253 6.37 22.02 -5.49
N ALA A 254 6.70 20.83 -6.00
CA ALA A 254 6.72 20.55 -7.43
C ALA A 254 5.35 20.79 -8.09
N MET A 255 4.27 20.31 -7.47
CA MET A 255 2.89 20.55 -7.93
C MET A 255 2.49 22.03 -7.86
N ALA A 256 3.06 22.81 -6.94
CA ALA A 256 2.80 24.24 -6.82
C ALA A 256 3.49 25.01 -7.95
N THR A 257 4.75 24.67 -8.23
CA THR A 257 5.62 25.37 -9.18
C THR A 257 5.37 24.95 -10.63
N ASN A 258 5.00 23.70 -10.88
CA ASN A 258 4.77 23.16 -12.21
C ASN A 258 3.39 22.51 -12.32
N LYS A 259 2.49 23.17 -13.08
CA LYS A 259 1.11 22.69 -13.31
C LYS A 259 0.99 21.69 -14.46
N GLU A 260 2.06 21.47 -15.22
CA GLU A 260 2.08 20.50 -16.32
C GLU A 260 2.30 19.06 -15.82
N LEU A 261 2.81 18.87 -14.59
CA LEU A 261 3.05 17.57 -13.99
C LEU A 261 1.75 16.74 -13.89
N GLN A 262 1.74 15.57 -14.53
CA GLN A 262 0.58 14.66 -14.56
C GLN A 262 0.79 13.41 -13.72
N TYR A 263 2.01 12.88 -13.68
CA TYR A 263 2.36 11.61 -13.03
C TYR A 263 3.46 11.81 -11.99
N PHE A 264 3.39 11.03 -10.91
CA PHE A 264 4.30 11.15 -9.77
C PHE A 264 4.81 9.77 -9.37
N PHE A 265 6.10 9.51 -9.52
CA PHE A 265 6.71 8.22 -9.24
C PHE A 265 7.66 8.30 -8.05
N ASP A 266 7.34 7.56 -6.99
CA ASP A 266 8.24 7.32 -5.87
C ASP A 266 9.03 6.04 -6.16
N ILE A 267 10.33 6.17 -6.40
CA ILE A 267 11.17 5.03 -6.77
C ILE A 267 11.90 4.51 -5.53
N HIS A 268 11.74 3.21 -5.27
CA HIS A 268 12.28 2.52 -4.10
C HIS A 268 13.09 1.29 -4.51
N ARG A 269 13.81 0.71 -3.54
CA ARG A 269 14.48 -0.59 -3.66
C ARG A 269 13.89 -1.60 -2.66
N ASP A 270 13.47 -2.76 -3.16
CA ASP A 270 13.03 -3.87 -2.29
C ASP A 270 14.21 -4.47 -1.49
N ALA A 271 13.98 -4.84 -0.23
CA ALA A 271 14.95 -5.54 0.60
C ALA A 271 15.17 -7.02 0.22
N HIS A 272 14.36 -7.60 -0.68
CA HIS A 272 14.53 -8.99 -1.12
C HIS A 272 15.82 -9.25 -1.93
N ARG A 273 16.30 -10.49 -1.84
CA ARG A 273 17.50 -10.99 -2.54
C ARG A 273 17.28 -11.25 -4.03
N LYS A 274 18.39 -11.32 -4.77
CA LYS A 274 18.47 -11.47 -6.24
C LYS A 274 17.51 -12.51 -6.83
N LYS A 275 17.39 -13.67 -6.17
CA LYS A 275 16.54 -14.79 -6.61
C LYS A 275 15.06 -14.40 -6.76
N LYS A 276 14.57 -13.48 -5.92
CA LYS A 276 13.18 -13.00 -5.95
C LYS A 276 13.01 -11.75 -6.83
N THR A 277 14.09 -11.01 -7.05
CA THR A 277 14.06 -9.67 -7.65
C THR A 277 14.67 -9.61 -9.05
N THR A 278 15.03 -10.75 -9.65
CA THR A 278 15.64 -10.79 -11.00
C THR A 278 14.85 -11.71 -11.93
N LYS A 279 14.71 -11.31 -13.18
CA LYS A 279 14.14 -12.12 -14.27
C LYS A 279 15.12 -12.12 -15.45
N LYS A 280 15.27 -13.25 -16.13
CA LYS A 280 15.93 -13.29 -17.43
C LYS A 280 14.89 -13.19 -18.53
N ILE A 281 15.08 -12.23 -19.44
CA ILE A 281 14.24 -11.99 -20.61
C ILE A 281 15.18 -11.94 -21.81
N ASN A 282 14.97 -12.82 -22.80
CA ASN A 282 15.80 -12.90 -24.01
C ASN A 282 17.31 -12.98 -23.72
N GLY A 283 17.70 -13.75 -22.70
CA GLY A 283 19.09 -13.94 -22.30
C GLY A 283 19.70 -12.82 -21.46
N LYS A 284 19.04 -11.67 -21.32
CA LYS A 284 19.48 -10.54 -20.49
C LYS A 284 18.76 -10.56 -19.13
N SER A 285 19.46 -10.17 -18.07
CA SER A 285 18.89 -10.07 -16.72
C SER A 285 18.22 -8.72 -16.51
N TYR A 286 17.08 -8.71 -15.83
CA TYR A 286 16.33 -7.51 -15.50
C TYR A 286 15.99 -7.53 -14.01
N ALA A 287 16.03 -6.36 -13.39
CA ALA A 287 15.48 -6.16 -12.06
C ALA A 287 13.94 -6.18 -12.12
N LYS A 288 13.28 -7.08 -11.39
CA LYS A 288 11.83 -7.15 -11.34
C LYS A 288 11.24 -5.89 -10.70
N LEU A 289 10.11 -5.43 -11.20
CA LEU A 289 9.40 -4.25 -10.69
C LEU A 289 8.19 -4.67 -9.87
N ALA A 290 7.86 -3.94 -8.80
CA ALA A 290 6.60 -4.11 -8.09
C ALA A 290 5.89 -2.77 -7.88
N PHE A 291 4.58 -2.74 -8.05
CA PHE A 291 3.78 -1.54 -7.82
C PHE A 291 3.15 -1.61 -6.43
N VAL A 292 3.41 -0.62 -5.58
CA VAL A 292 2.86 -0.55 -4.23
C VAL A 292 1.79 0.54 -4.18
N ILE A 293 0.60 0.22 -3.69
CA ILE A 293 -0.54 1.13 -3.60
C ILE A 293 -0.99 1.28 -2.15
N GLY A 294 -1.05 2.53 -1.67
CA GLY A 294 -1.57 2.85 -0.35
C GLY A 294 -3.08 2.95 -0.35
N ALA A 295 -3.78 2.05 0.34
CA ALA A 295 -5.25 2.04 0.36
C ALA A 295 -5.89 2.91 1.46
N GLU A 296 -5.10 3.72 2.19
CA GLU A 296 -5.60 4.54 3.30
C GLU A 296 -5.98 5.97 2.89
N HIS A 297 -6.51 6.15 1.67
CA HIS A 297 -7.11 7.40 1.24
C HIS A 297 -8.29 7.16 0.27
N PRO A 298 -9.33 8.01 0.24
CA PRO A 298 -10.56 7.72 -0.51
C PRO A 298 -10.39 7.48 -2.02
N ASN A 299 -9.34 8.06 -2.62
CA ASN A 299 -9.12 8.06 -4.06
C ASN A 299 -8.12 7.00 -4.55
N TYR A 300 -7.64 6.10 -3.68
CA TYR A 300 -6.59 5.12 -4.01
C TYR A 300 -6.92 4.24 -5.22
N LYS A 301 -8.20 4.03 -5.51
CA LYS A 301 -8.64 3.24 -6.67
C LYS A 301 -8.15 3.81 -8.01
N LYS A 302 -7.90 5.11 -8.11
CA LYS A 302 -7.30 5.70 -9.32
C LYS A 302 -5.84 5.28 -9.48
N ASN A 303 -5.08 5.35 -8.38
CA ASN A 303 -3.68 4.90 -8.32
C ASN A 303 -3.59 3.39 -8.61
N LEU A 304 -4.52 2.62 -8.03
CA LEU A 304 -4.63 1.19 -8.27
C LEU A 304 -4.86 0.87 -9.75
N LYS A 305 -5.82 1.54 -10.38
CA LYS A 305 -6.13 1.35 -11.80
C LYS A 305 -4.90 1.61 -12.69
N LEU A 306 -4.19 2.71 -12.43
CA LEU A 306 -2.94 3.02 -13.14
C LEU A 306 -1.92 1.88 -12.98
N ALA A 307 -1.71 1.39 -11.76
CA ALA A 307 -0.77 0.29 -11.52
C ALA A 307 -1.20 -1.03 -12.17
N GLU A 308 -2.50 -1.34 -12.21
CA GLU A 308 -3.04 -2.52 -12.90
C GLU A 308 -2.83 -2.44 -14.42
N GLU A 309 -3.05 -1.27 -15.01
CA GLU A 309 -2.83 -1.02 -16.44
C GLU A 309 -1.35 -1.13 -16.81
N LEU A 310 -0.47 -0.52 -16.02
CA LEU A 310 0.98 -0.66 -16.20
C LEU A 310 1.44 -2.10 -15.99
N HIS A 311 0.92 -2.81 -14.99
CA HIS A 311 1.22 -4.23 -14.81
C HIS A 311 0.81 -5.06 -16.02
N ALA A 312 -0.39 -4.86 -16.56
CA ALA A 312 -0.87 -5.58 -17.73
C ALA A 312 0.00 -5.32 -18.97
N LEU A 313 0.41 -4.07 -19.19
CA LEU A 313 1.31 -3.71 -20.29
C LEU A 313 2.72 -4.28 -20.08
N MET A 314 3.24 -4.28 -18.85
CA MET A 314 4.50 -4.92 -18.50
C MET A 314 4.46 -6.42 -18.76
N GLU A 315 3.39 -7.13 -18.39
CA GLU A 315 3.28 -8.56 -18.66
C GLU A 315 3.12 -8.88 -20.16
N LYS A 316 2.50 -7.97 -20.92
CA LYS A 316 2.37 -8.09 -22.37
C LYS A 316 3.72 -7.90 -23.09
N ASN A 317 4.46 -6.85 -22.73
CA ASN A 317 5.68 -6.44 -23.44
C ASN A 317 6.96 -7.09 -22.86
N TYR A 318 6.96 -7.37 -21.55
CA TYR A 318 8.10 -7.84 -20.76
C TYR A 318 7.65 -8.92 -19.75
N LYS A 319 7.11 -10.05 -20.26
CA LYS A 319 6.53 -11.12 -19.45
C LYS A 319 7.36 -11.53 -18.22
N GLY A 320 6.74 -11.47 -17.04
CA GLY A 320 7.32 -11.83 -15.76
C GLY A 320 8.31 -10.81 -15.18
N LEU A 321 8.43 -9.61 -15.79
CA LEU A 321 9.20 -8.49 -15.24
C LEU A 321 8.45 -7.83 -14.07
N SER A 322 7.12 -7.77 -14.14
CA SER A 322 6.32 -7.24 -13.05
C SER A 322 6.05 -8.33 -12.00
N ARG A 323 6.20 -7.97 -10.73
CA ARG A 323 5.76 -8.75 -9.57
C ARG A 323 4.31 -8.50 -9.23
N GLY A 324 3.63 -7.62 -9.95
CA GLY A 324 2.23 -7.32 -9.74
C GLY A 324 2.00 -6.05 -8.93
N VAL A 325 0.78 -5.95 -8.42
CA VAL A 325 0.26 -4.78 -7.70
C VAL A 325 -0.08 -5.19 -6.27
N ILE A 326 0.58 -4.54 -5.31
CA ILE A 326 0.50 -4.83 -3.90
C ILE A 326 -0.15 -3.65 -3.19
N GLU A 327 -1.34 -3.89 -2.66
CA GLU A 327 -2.03 -2.95 -1.79
C GLU A 327 -1.46 -3.04 -0.37
N LYS A 328 -1.13 -1.90 0.24
CA LYS A 328 -0.70 -1.79 1.64
C LYS A 328 -1.66 -0.88 2.41
N LYS A 329 -2.06 -1.33 3.61
CA LYS A 329 -2.91 -0.63 4.58
C LYS A 329 -2.61 -1.17 5.97
N GLY A 330 -3.01 -0.44 7.02
CA GLY A 330 -2.81 -0.87 8.41
C GLY A 330 -1.67 -0.13 9.11
N VAL A 331 -1.50 -0.45 10.39
CA VAL A 331 -0.65 0.30 11.33
C VAL A 331 0.85 0.11 11.08
N ASP A 332 1.24 -0.99 10.42
CA ASP A 332 2.63 -1.35 10.17
C ASP A 332 3.16 -0.81 8.84
N THR A 333 2.45 0.12 8.22
CA THR A 333 2.83 0.74 6.95
C THR A 333 2.44 2.22 6.92
N ASN A 334 3.02 2.99 6.00
CA ASN A 334 2.59 4.37 5.78
C ASN A 334 1.13 4.46 5.29
N GLY A 335 0.67 3.45 4.54
CA GLY A 335 -0.71 3.31 4.09
C GLY A 335 -1.15 4.26 2.97
N LYS A 336 -0.38 5.33 2.68
CA LYS A 336 -0.68 6.32 1.63
C LYS A 336 0.44 6.51 0.62
N PHE A 337 1.70 6.52 1.06
CA PHE A 337 2.89 6.72 0.21
C PHE A 337 2.80 7.99 -0.65
N ASN A 338 2.19 9.05 -0.11
CA ASN A 338 1.87 10.31 -0.81
C ASN A 338 0.95 10.19 -2.05
N GLN A 339 0.35 9.01 -2.27
CA GLN A 339 -0.55 8.74 -3.39
C GLN A 339 -1.89 9.46 -3.27
N ASP A 340 -2.21 10.00 -2.10
CA ASP A 340 -3.37 10.86 -1.88
C ASP A 340 -3.23 12.25 -2.53
N LEU A 341 -2.02 12.65 -2.94
CA LEU A 341 -1.79 13.93 -3.63
C LEU A 341 -2.28 13.96 -5.07
N SER A 342 -2.26 12.80 -5.76
CA SER A 342 -2.69 12.69 -7.15
C SER A 342 -3.17 11.28 -7.43
N GLY A 343 -4.23 11.14 -8.24
CA GLY A 343 -4.70 9.81 -8.70
C GLY A 343 -3.71 9.11 -9.64
N ASN A 344 -2.67 9.82 -10.09
CA ASN A 344 -1.62 9.34 -10.98
C ASN A 344 -0.27 9.17 -10.25
N ALA A 345 -0.29 9.07 -8.92
CA ALA A 345 0.89 8.85 -8.09
C ALA A 345 1.06 7.36 -7.75
N ILE A 346 2.23 6.78 -7.96
CA ILE A 346 2.50 5.38 -7.62
C ILE A 346 3.90 5.20 -7.05
N LEU A 347 4.06 4.22 -6.16
CA LEU A 347 5.37 3.77 -5.67
C LEU A 347 5.80 2.55 -6.49
N ILE A 348 7.03 2.59 -6.99
CA ILE A 348 7.60 1.54 -7.83
C ILE A 348 8.88 1.01 -7.20
N GLU A 349 8.88 -0.26 -6.86
CA GLU A 349 10.03 -0.98 -6.33
C GLU A 349 10.90 -1.47 -7.49
N PHE A 350 12.16 -1.07 -7.52
CA PHE A 350 13.12 -1.45 -8.55
C PHE A 350 14.09 -2.52 -8.06
N GLY A 351 13.84 -3.76 -8.47
CA GLY A 351 14.68 -4.90 -8.09
C GLY A 351 14.75 -5.05 -6.57
N GLY A 352 15.88 -5.53 -6.09
CA GLY A 352 16.22 -5.49 -4.67
C GLY A 352 17.71 -5.40 -4.44
N VAL A 353 18.11 -5.57 -3.17
CA VAL A 353 19.47 -5.28 -2.66
C VAL A 353 20.65 -5.83 -3.44
N ASP A 354 20.47 -6.94 -4.16
CA ASP A 354 21.56 -7.63 -4.87
C ASP A 354 21.60 -7.33 -6.38
N ASN A 355 20.71 -6.47 -6.88
CA ASN A 355 20.66 -6.11 -8.29
C ASN A 355 21.78 -5.13 -8.67
N THR A 356 22.24 -5.23 -9.91
CA THR A 356 23.25 -4.32 -10.48
C THR A 356 22.58 -3.16 -11.23
N PHE A 357 23.26 -2.02 -11.38
CA PHE A 357 22.76 -0.91 -12.20
C PHE A 357 22.52 -1.31 -13.65
N GLU A 358 23.26 -2.26 -14.19
CA GLU A 358 22.96 -2.82 -15.51
C GLU A 358 21.57 -3.51 -15.55
N GLU A 359 21.20 -4.27 -14.52
CA GLU A 359 19.88 -4.90 -14.41
C GLU A 359 18.77 -3.89 -14.15
N LEU A 360 19.06 -2.86 -13.34
CA LEU A 360 18.12 -1.81 -12.96
C LEU A 360 17.84 -0.87 -14.14
N ASN A 361 18.88 -0.47 -14.87
CA ASN A 361 18.76 0.43 -16.02
C ASN A 361 17.95 -0.21 -17.15
N ARG A 362 18.21 -1.49 -17.46
CA ARG A 362 17.38 -2.24 -18.41
C ARG A 362 15.90 -2.28 -18.01
N SER A 363 15.61 -2.37 -16.71
CA SER A 363 14.23 -2.33 -16.22
C SER A 363 13.63 -0.93 -16.24
N ALA A 364 14.44 0.12 -16.04
CA ALA A 364 14.00 1.50 -16.22
C ALA A 364 13.63 1.77 -17.69
N ASP A 365 14.42 1.26 -18.63
CA ASP A 365 14.11 1.34 -20.07
C ASP A 365 12.82 0.59 -20.41
N ALA A 366 12.64 -0.61 -19.87
CA ALA A 366 11.43 -1.40 -20.06
C ALA A 366 10.18 -0.72 -19.46
N LEU A 367 10.31 -0.10 -18.29
CA LEU A 367 9.25 0.69 -17.69
C LEU A 367 8.93 1.91 -18.56
N ALA A 368 9.94 2.61 -19.07
CA ALA A 368 9.74 3.77 -19.94
C ALA A 368 9.04 3.41 -21.25
N ASP A 369 9.36 2.26 -21.86
CA ASP A 369 8.63 1.72 -23.01
C ASP A 369 7.14 1.57 -22.71
N VAL A 370 6.83 0.82 -21.65
CA VAL A 370 5.46 0.51 -21.26
C VAL A 370 4.70 1.77 -20.85
N PHE A 371 5.34 2.65 -20.09
CA PHE A 371 4.73 3.90 -19.67
C PHE A 371 4.47 4.83 -20.85
N ALA A 372 5.35 4.85 -21.86
CA ALA A 372 5.11 5.65 -23.06
C ALA A 372 3.88 5.17 -23.85
N ASP A 373 3.71 3.86 -24.02
CA ASP A 373 2.51 3.28 -24.63
C ASP A 373 1.25 3.74 -23.89
N TYR A 374 1.26 3.61 -22.56
CA TYR A 374 0.16 4.06 -21.70
C TYR A 374 -0.09 5.56 -21.83
N PHE A 375 0.96 6.38 -21.71
CA PHE A 375 0.88 7.83 -21.71
C PHE A 375 0.27 8.37 -23.01
N TRP A 376 0.75 7.89 -24.16
CA TRP A 376 0.25 8.36 -25.46
C TRP A 376 -1.15 7.86 -25.78
N GLN A 377 -1.52 6.66 -25.29
CA GLN A 377 -2.89 6.19 -25.38
C GLN A 377 -3.85 7.05 -24.54
N ALA A 378 -3.48 7.32 -23.28
CA ALA A 378 -4.28 8.15 -22.39
C ALA A 378 -4.43 9.58 -22.94
N GLU A 379 -3.35 10.16 -23.47
CA GLU A 379 -3.33 11.49 -24.05
C GLU A 379 -4.21 11.60 -25.31
N SER A 380 -4.24 10.54 -26.15
CA SER A 380 -5.09 10.52 -27.33
C SER A 380 -6.58 10.47 -27.00
N VAL A 381 -6.94 9.91 -25.83
CA VAL A 381 -8.32 9.84 -25.34
C VAL A 381 -8.75 11.14 -24.65
N SER A 382 -7.85 11.77 -23.88
CA SER A 382 -8.12 13.05 -23.19
C SER A 382 -8.16 14.23 -24.15
N ASN A 383 -7.35 14.20 -25.22
CA ASN A 383 -7.25 15.23 -26.24
C ASN A 383 -7.47 14.65 -27.66
N PRO A 384 -8.71 14.30 -28.04
CA PRO A 384 -9.00 13.88 -29.40
C PRO A 384 -8.61 15.02 -30.35
N LYS A 385 -7.67 14.79 -31.26
CA LYS A 385 -7.42 15.73 -32.34
C LYS A 385 -8.74 15.89 -33.12
N GLU A 386 -9.29 17.11 -33.17
CA GLU A 386 -10.37 17.44 -34.10
C GLU A 386 -9.90 17.00 -35.50
N GLN A 387 -10.57 15.99 -36.05
CA GLN A 387 -10.41 15.67 -37.47
C GLN A 387 -10.81 16.93 -38.25
N PRO A 388 -9.99 17.40 -39.21
CA PRO A 388 -10.46 18.44 -40.11
C PRO A 388 -11.70 17.89 -40.79
N ALA A 389 -12.83 18.59 -40.64
CA ALA A 389 -14.04 18.29 -41.36
C ALA A 389 -13.69 18.17 -42.85
N ASP A 390 -13.95 17.01 -43.44
CA ASP A 390 -13.89 16.81 -44.88
C ASP A 390 -14.70 17.94 -45.53
N LYS A 391 -13.99 18.84 -46.22
CA LYS A 391 -14.63 19.78 -47.13
C LYS A 391 -15.09 18.97 -48.33
N GLN A 392 -16.38 18.68 -48.37
CA GLN A 392 -17.09 18.30 -49.60
C GLN A 392 -17.12 19.48 -50.58
#